data_AF-A0A843S0M5-F1
#
_entry.id   AF-A0A843S0M5-F1
#
_cell.length_a   1.000
_cell.length_b   1.000
_cell.length_c   1.000
_cell.angle_alpha   90.00
_cell.angle_beta   90.00
_cell.angle_gamma   90.00
#
_symmetry.space_group_name_H-M   'P 1'
#
loop_
_entity.id
_entity.type
_entity.pdbx_description
1 polymer ?
#
loop_
_entity_poly.entity_id
_entity_poly.type
_entity_poly.pdbx_seq_one_letter_code
_entity_poly.pdbx_strand_id
1 'polypeptide(L)' 'MNPTTELLERLFTEQVARAREMSAEVKLLEGPRLFDRTCRVMMDGIRHRHPELDELQAQAMLRWQLDLAGQLERSP' A
#
# COMPACT_ATOMS: atom_id res chain seq x y z
N MET A 1 4.33 -21.06 -12.35
CA MET A 1 5.62 -20.99 -13.08
C MET A 1 6.53 -20.11 -12.25
N ASN A 2 7.75 -20.56 -11.92
CA ASN A 2 8.69 -19.73 -11.16
C ASN A 2 9.44 -18.80 -12.14
N PRO A 3 9.58 -17.49 -11.83
CA PRO A 3 10.32 -16.56 -12.68
C PRO A 3 11.81 -16.96 -12.75
N THR A 4 12.44 -16.68 -13.90
CA THR A 4 13.88 -16.92 -14.07
C THR A 4 14.70 -15.87 -13.33
N THR A 5 15.93 -16.22 -12.93
CA THR A 5 16.87 -15.28 -12.29
C THR A 5 17.12 -14.06 -13.17
N GLU A 6 17.31 -14.27 -14.48
CA GLU A 6 17.50 -13.19 -15.46
C GLU A 6 16.32 -12.21 -15.50
N LEU A 7 15.08 -12.72 -15.39
CA LEU A 7 13.89 -11.87 -15.33
C LEU A 7 13.86 -11.03 -14.05
N LEU A 8 14.23 -11.61 -12.91
CA LEU A 8 14.27 -10.89 -11.63
C LEU A 8 15.33 -9.78 -11.65
N GLU A 9 16.52 -10.04 -12.18
CA GLU A 9 17.60 -9.06 -12.30
C GLU A 9 17.23 -7.89 -13.23
N ARG A 10 16.56 -8.19 -14.34
CA ARG A 10 16.05 -7.16 -15.26
C ARG A 10 15.01 -6.28 -14.58
N LEU A 11 14.01 -6.87 -13.92
CA LEU A 11 12.98 -6.13 -13.20
C LEU A 11 13.56 -5.25 -12.10
N PHE A 12 14.54 -5.76 -11.35
CA PHE A 12 15.22 -5.00 -10.32
C PHE A 12 15.98 -3.81 -10.91
N THR A 13 16.72 -4.03 -12.01
CA THR A 13 17.48 -2.97 -12.68
C THR A 13 16.56 -1.87 -13.22
N GLU A 14 15.43 -2.24 -13.81
CA GLU A 14 14.40 -1.30 -14.27
C GLU A 14 13.81 -0.48 -13.11
N GLN A 15 13.53 -1.11 -11.97
CA GLN A 15 13.04 -0.41 -10.77
C GLN A 15 14.06 0.61 -10.26
N VAL A 16 15.33 0.23 -10.21
CA VAL A 16 16.42 1.13 -9.78
C VAL A 16 16.59 2.30 -10.75
N ALA A 17 16.54 2.06 -12.06
CA ALA A 17 16.63 3.11 -13.06
C ALA A 17 15.48 4.12 -12.93
N ARG A 18 14.23 3.64 -12.85
CA ARG A 18 13.06 4.51 -12.62
C ARG A 18 13.18 5.32 -11.34
N ALA A 19 13.61 4.70 -10.24
CA ALA A 19 13.79 5.39 -8.96
C ALA A 19 14.90 6.45 -9.01
N ARG A 20 15.90 6.29 -9.88
CA ARG A 20 16.98 7.29 -10.10
C ARG A 20 16.52 8.46 -10.96
N GLU A 21 15.62 8.23 -11.91
CA GLU A 21 15.06 9.27 -12.79
C GLU A 21 14.01 10.15 -12.10
N MET A 22 13.39 9.67 -11.02
CA MET A 22 12.43 10.46 -10.23
C MET A 22 13.08 11.70 -9.61
N SER A 23 12.42 12.85 -9.75
CA SER A 23 12.79 14.06 -9.01
C SER A 23 12.65 13.83 -7.49
N ALA A 24 13.34 14.64 -6.70
CA ALA A 24 13.27 14.57 -5.25
C ALA A 24 11.84 14.77 -4.72
N GLU A 25 11.08 15.70 -5.33
CA GLU A 25 9.68 15.95 -4.99
C GLU A 25 8.79 14.74 -5.27
N VAL A 26 8.96 14.11 -6.44
CA VAL A 26 8.21 12.90 -6.78
C VAL A 26 8.54 11.79 -5.79
N LYS A 27 9.83 11.54 -5.54
CA LYS A 27 10.28 10.50 -4.61
C LYS A 27 9.76 10.70 -3.19
N LEU A 28 9.68 11.95 -2.71
CA LEU A 28 9.12 12.28 -1.41
C LEU A 28 7.65 11.87 -1.28
N LEU A 29 6.87 12.02 -2.37
CA LEU A 29 5.44 11.75 -2.38
C LEU A 29 5.08 10.29 -2.68
N GLU A 30 6.02 9.46 -3.16
CA GLU A 30 5.73 8.07 -3.49
C GLU A 30 5.26 7.24 -2.29
N GLY A 31 5.85 7.44 -1.11
CA GLY A 31 5.41 6.78 0.13
C GLY A 31 3.95 7.08 0.46
N PRO A 32 3.56 8.36 0.63
CA PRO A 32 2.17 8.76 0.85
C PRO A 32 1.20 8.26 -0.24
N ARG A 33 1.59 8.30 -1.51
CA ARG A 33 0.75 7.80 -2.63
C ARG A 33 0.52 6.30 -2.55
N LEU A 34 1.56 5.54 -2.23
CA LEU A 34 1.45 4.09 -2.06
C LEU A 34 0.55 3.76 -0.87
N PHE A 35 0.69 4.50 0.23
CA PHE A 35 -0.15 4.34 1.42
C PHE A 35 -1.63 4.61 1.10
N ASP A 36 -1.93 5.72 0.44
CA ASP A 36 -3.30 6.06 0.02
C ASP A 36 -3.89 5.00 -0.91
N ARG A 37 -3.13 4.53 -1.91
CA ARG A 37 -3.55 3.44 -2.79
C ARG A 37 -3.91 2.17 -2.00
N THR A 38 -3.10 1.83 -1.01
CA THR A 38 -3.32 0.64 -0.18
C THR A 38 -4.58 0.79 0.68
N CYS A 39 -4.79 1.98 1.26
CA CYS A 39 -6.01 2.29 2.01
C CYS A 39 -7.27 2.13 1.16
N ARG A 40 -7.23 2.52 -0.13
CA ARG A 40 -8.37 2.31 -1.06
C ARG A 40 -8.68 0.82 -1.26
N VAL A 41 -7.66 -0.01 -1.45
CA VAL A 41 -7.84 -1.47 -1.57
C VAL A 41 -8.42 -2.06 -0.29
N MET A 42 -7.94 -1.61 0.88
CA MET A 42 -8.52 -2.03 2.17
C MET A 42 -9.98 -1.61 2.32
N MET A 43 -10.33 -0.39 1.89
CA MET A 43 -11.72 0.09 1.87
C MET A 43 -12.61 -0.80 0.99
N ASP A 44 -12.14 -1.20 -0.19
CA ASP A 44 -12.90 -2.12 -1.05
C ASP A 44 -13.17 -3.45 -0.34
N GLY A 45 -12.19 -3.98 0.39
CA GLY A 45 -12.35 -5.17 1.23
C GLY A 45 -13.30 -4.97 2.41
N ILE A 46 -13.32 -3.79 3.03
CA ILE A 46 -14.25 -3.44 4.11
C ILE A 46 -15.68 -3.39 3.57
N ARG A 47 -15.90 -2.63 2.48
CA ARG A 47 -17.23 -2.51 1.83
C ARG A 47 -17.76 -3.86 1.36
N HIS A 48 -16.89 -4.73 0.86
CA HIS A 48 -17.27 -6.08 0.48
C HIS A 48 -17.71 -6.95 1.67
N ARG A 49 -16.99 -6.89 2.79
CA ARG A 49 -17.32 -7.66 4.00
C ARG A 49 -18.50 -7.11 4.78
N HIS A 50 -18.74 -5.80 4.68
CA HIS A 50 -19.74 -5.06 5.44
C HIS A 50 -20.57 -4.15 4.52
N PRO A 51 -21.43 -4.73 3.66
CA PRO A 51 -22.24 -3.97 2.70
C PRO A 51 -23.28 -3.05 3.37
N GLU A 52 -23.55 -3.25 4.67
CA GLU A 52 -24.46 -2.44 5.47
C GLU A 52 -23.87 -1.11 5.95
N LEU A 53 -22.55 -0.96 5.93
CA LEU A 53 -21.89 0.24 6.42
C LEU A 53 -21.99 1.37 5.39
N ASP A 54 -22.27 2.58 5.88
CA ASP A 54 -22.09 3.77 5.09
C ASP A 54 -20.60 4.14 4.94
N GLU A 55 -20.30 5.13 4.11
CA GLU A 55 -18.93 5.54 3.82
C GLU A 55 -18.18 6.04 5.07
N LEU A 56 -18.85 6.75 5.96
CA LEU A 56 -18.23 7.28 7.18
C LEU A 56 -17.87 6.14 8.14
N GLN A 57 -18.77 5.18 8.29
CA GLN A 57 -18.57 3.98 9.10
C GLN A 57 -17.46 3.10 8.53
N ALA A 58 -17.40 2.91 7.22
CA ALA A 58 -16.32 2.17 6.57
C ALA A 58 -14.96 2.85 6.76
N GLN A 59 -14.89 4.18 6.68
CA GLN A 59 -13.67 4.94 6.98
C GLN A 59 -13.25 4.83 8.44
N ALA A 60 -14.21 4.85 9.38
CA ALA A 60 -13.93 4.65 10.80
C ALA A 60 -13.35 3.24 11.06
N MET A 61 -13.89 2.22 10.40
CA MET A 61 -13.39 0.85 10.46
C MET A 61 -11.94 0.76 9.92
N LEU A 62 -11.65 1.40 8.78
CA LEU A 62 -10.29 1.44 8.24
C LEU A 62 -9.31 2.06 9.24
N ARG A 63 -9.67 3.20 9.85
CA ARG A 63 -8.80 3.86 10.83
C ARG A 63 -8.52 2.98 12.03
N TRP A 64 -9.56 2.34 12.58
CA TRP A 64 -9.40 1.39 13.68
C TRP A 64 -8.48 0.22 13.31
N GLN A 65 -8.60 -0.36 12.11
CA GLN A 65 -7.73 -1.44 11.65
C GLN A 65 -6.27 -1.01 11.51
N LEU A 66 -6.01 0.20 11.00
CA LEU A 66 -4.66 0.75 10.88
C LEU A 66 -4.04 1.01 12.26
N ASP A 67 -4.82 1.54 13.20
CA ASP A 67 -4.36 1.76 14.57
C ASP A 67 -4.00 0.44 15.27
N LEU A 68 -4.81 -0.61 15.06
CA LEU A 68 -4.53 -1.96 15.56
C LEU A 68 -3.26 -2.54 14.93
N ALA A 69 -3.11 -2.46 13.61
CA ALA A 69 -1.92 -2.93 12.91
C ALA A 69 -0.65 -2.27 13.45
N GLY A 70 -0.67 -0.94 13.62
CA GLY A 70 0.46 -0.22 14.20
C GLY A 70 0.76 -0.63 15.65
N GLN A 71 -0.24 -0.97 16.45
CA GLN A 71 -0.01 -1.50 17.81
C GLN A 71 0.69 -2.86 17.77
N LEU A 72 0.26 -3.75 16.88
CA LEU A 72 0.86 -5.07 16.71
C LEU A 72 2.32 -4.99 16.25
N GLU A 73 2.63 -4.09 15.30
CA GLU A 73 4.01 -3.86 14.84
C GLU A 73 4.94 -3.31 15.93
N ARG A 74 4.39 -2.58 16.91
CA ARG A 74 5.14 -2.02 18.04
C ARG A 74 5.20 -2.96 19.24
N SER A 75 4.45 -4.07 19.23
CA SER A 75 4.51 -5.08 20.27
C SER A 75 5.76 -5.95 20.06
N PRO A 76 6.58 -6.18 21.10
CA PRO A 76 7.81 -6.98 21.00
C PRO A 76 7.56 -8.46 20.70
#